data_AF-A0AA40AEW3-F1
#
_entry.id   AF-A0AA40AEW3-F1
#
_cell.length_a   1.000
_cell.length_b   1.000
_cell.length_c   1.000
_cell.angle_alpha   90.00
_cell.angle_beta   90.00
_cell.angle_gamma   90.00
#
_symmetry.space_group_name_H-M   'P 1'
#
loop_
_entity.id
_entity.type
_entity.pdbx_description
1 polymer ?
#
loop_
_entity_poly.entity_id
_entity_poly.type
_entity_poly.pdbx_seq_one_letter_code
_entity_poly.pdbx_strand_id
1 'polypeptide(L)'
;MADQPANDLLSAQKSSDSSLQVALHPLPILEISDYITRASQRGQKGAIVGALLGQQYGREITVEYSFDCKSEKNAQGLYELDEAWFLARLEQMKLVQGAPQLELVGWYSLVPKTGPSPIHLPIHNQIVAQNESAILLGFHVEGVLHPVAGDPLPLTIYESKMEADDSSKEDAGCEDKEMKDSEAPVKTSLKFRELPYTTETGETEMIAMQFIREGGAHATVVDDAEKRILEQFEKKVAVDDGKGKRRAVSQQESKSKATEAAASPADRDANLSKAEAEYMSVLQAKFNAIKMMKSRVDLIVAYLTQLPPDFVAGKLTAPVAAEVARASGGTYTVPSNNILRQIQALVTNIELATPAHQETLEQEILQETNDVNLVSLIADLLSSANEVRQAGRKFAVVEAAKNQRSRPLPSFDTSLIPEYSRGIELI
;
A
#
# COMPACT_ATOMS: atom_id res chain seq x y z
N MET A 1 -2.82 -35.17 -9.92
CA MET A 1 -3.48 -33.84 -9.85
C MET A 1 -4.81 -34.02 -10.55
N ALA A 2 -5.92 -33.86 -9.82
CA ALA A 2 -7.25 -33.99 -10.42
C ALA A 2 -7.51 -32.76 -11.30
N ASP A 3 -7.93 -32.97 -12.54
CA ASP A 3 -8.46 -31.92 -13.42
C ASP A 3 -9.55 -31.18 -12.66
N GLN A 4 -9.31 -29.89 -12.36
CA GLN A 4 -10.37 -29.02 -11.89
C GLN A 4 -11.38 -28.85 -13.04
N PRO A 5 -12.69 -28.90 -12.78
CA PRO A 5 -13.68 -28.73 -13.84
C PRO A 5 -13.48 -27.36 -14.50
N ALA A 6 -13.37 -27.34 -15.83
CA ALA A 6 -13.31 -26.11 -16.60
C ALA A 6 -14.54 -25.25 -16.27
N ASN A 7 -14.31 -23.98 -15.98
CA ASN A 7 -15.41 -23.06 -15.70
C ASN A 7 -15.98 -22.55 -17.03
N ASP A 8 -17.22 -22.94 -17.35
CA ASP A 8 -17.90 -22.60 -18.62
C ASP A 8 -18.07 -21.10 -18.83
N LEU A 9 -18.01 -20.31 -17.75
CA LEU A 9 -18.11 -18.85 -17.81
C LEU A 9 -16.77 -18.17 -18.10
N LEU A 10 -15.65 -18.89 -18.14
CA LEU A 10 -14.36 -18.33 -18.53
C LEU A 10 -14.17 -18.45 -20.04
N SER A 11 -13.74 -17.36 -20.67
CA SER A 11 -13.33 -17.36 -22.06
C SER A 11 -12.06 -18.20 -22.23
N ALA A 12 -12.01 -19.02 -23.28
CA ALA A 12 -10.81 -19.76 -23.68
C ALA A 12 -9.72 -18.86 -24.29
N GLN A 13 -10.06 -17.59 -24.51
CA GLN A 13 -9.25 -16.59 -25.19
C GLN A 13 -8.26 -15.97 -24.18
N LYS A 14 -6.96 -15.98 -24.49
CA LYS A 14 -5.91 -15.60 -23.52
C LYS A 14 -6.06 -14.15 -23.06
N SER A 15 -5.73 -13.88 -21.80
CA SER A 15 -5.70 -12.51 -21.23
C SER A 15 -4.84 -11.54 -22.06
N SER A 16 -3.79 -12.03 -22.72
CA SER A 16 -2.89 -11.23 -23.56
C SER A 16 -3.51 -10.67 -24.85
N ASP A 17 -4.68 -11.15 -25.28
CA ASP A 17 -5.34 -10.57 -26.47
C ASP A 17 -6.30 -9.43 -26.10
N SER A 18 -6.48 -9.12 -24.80
CA SER A 18 -7.13 -7.87 -24.40
C SER A 18 -6.08 -6.77 -24.36
N SER A 19 -6.43 -5.63 -24.96
CA SER A 19 -5.63 -4.40 -24.87
C SER A 19 -6.05 -3.51 -23.69
N LEU A 20 -6.98 -3.97 -22.86
CA LEU A 20 -7.46 -3.22 -21.69
C LEU A 20 -6.44 -3.37 -20.56
N GLN A 21 -6.02 -2.25 -19.99
CA GLN A 21 -5.16 -2.21 -18.82
C GLN A 21 -5.93 -1.62 -17.65
N VAL A 22 -5.83 -2.26 -16.48
CA VAL A 22 -6.50 -1.79 -15.27
C VAL A 22 -5.47 -1.37 -14.25
N ALA A 23 -5.49 -0.10 -13.87
CA ALA A 23 -4.72 0.46 -12.78
C ALA A 23 -5.61 0.51 -11.52
N LEU A 24 -5.16 -0.10 -10.43
CA LEU A 24 -5.94 -0.24 -9.20
C LEU A 24 -5.26 0.56 -8.09
N HIS A 25 -5.98 1.54 -7.54
CA HIS A 25 -5.53 2.25 -6.35
C HIS A 25 -5.63 1.36 -5.10
N PRO A 26 -4.80 1.58 -4.08
CA PRO A 26 -4.82 0.78 -2.85
C PRO A 26 -6.08 1.03 -2.00
N LEU A 27 -6.69 2.21 -2.08
CA LEU A 27 -7.86 2.57 -1.28
C LEU A 27 -9.07 1.64 -1.53
N PRO A 28 -9.51 1.40 -2.79
CA PRO A 28 -10.56 0.42 -3.10
C PRO A 28 -10.31 -0.98 -2.50
N ILE A 29 -9.06 -1.44 -2.49
CA ILE A 29 -8.71 -2.77 -1.93
C ILE A 29 -8.97 -2.79 -0.42
N LEU A 30 -8.61 -1.72 0.28
CA LEU A 30 -8.84 -1.58 1.72
C LEU A 30 -10.34 -1.48 2.04
N GLU A 31 -11.09 -0.70 1.27
CA GLU A 31 -12.54 -0.54 1.43
C GLU A 31 -13.28 -1.86 1.22
N ILE A 32 -12.97 -2.59 0.13
CA ILE A 32 -13.53 -3.90 -0.15
C ILE A 32 -13.21 -4.88 1.00
N SER A 33 -11.98 -4.88 1.49
CA SER A 33 -11.56 -5.73 2.60
C SER A 33 -12.29 -5.40 3.91
N ASP A 34 -12.45 -4.12 4.23
CA ASP A 34 -13.24 -3.66 5.37
C ASP A 34 -14.70 -4.07 5.24
N TYR A 35 -15.31 -3.90 4.06
CA TYR A 35 -16.69 -4.30 3.83
C TYR A 35 -16.88 -5.81 3.99
N ILE A 36 -16.02 -6.63 3.40
CA ILE A 36 -16.08 -8.10 3.52
C ILE A 36 -15.99 -8.53 4.99
N THR A 37 -15.01 -7.99 5.73
CA THR A 37 -14.79 -8.35 7.14
C THR A 37 -15.95 -7.89 8.03
N ARG A 38 -16.46 -6.68 7.81
CA ARG A 38 -17.63 -6.12 8.49
C ARG A 38 -18.90 -6.91 8.20
N ALA A 39 -19.14 -7.27 6.94
CA ALA A 39 -20.30 -8.07 6.53
C ALA A 39 -20.28 -9.45 7.18
N SER A 40 -19.10 -10.08 7.22
CA SER A 40 -18.88 -11.36 7.89
C SER A 40 -19.13 -11.28 9.41
N GLN A 41 -18.57 -10.28 10.09
CA GLN A 41 -18.75 -10.10 11.55
C GLN A 41 -20.20 -9.76 11.95
N ARG A 42 -20.92 -9.01 11.11
CA ARG A 42 -22.33 -8.65 11.36
C ARG A 42 -23.31 -9.74 10.95
N GLY A 43 -22.85 -10.81 10.31
CA GLY A 43 -23.70 -11.88 9.79
C GLY A 43 -24.71 -11.36 8.76
N GLN A 44 -24.29 -10.43 7.88
CA GLN A 44 -25.18 -9.88 6.85
C GLN A 44 -25.73 -10.99 5.95
N LYS A 45 -27.05 -10.98 5.75
CA LYS A 45 -27.78 -11.95 4.92
C LYS A 45 -27.99 -11.37 3.52
N GLY A 46 -26.90 -11.21 2.76
CA GLY A 46 -26.89 -10.64 1.42
C GLY A 46 -25.67 -11.08 0.63
N ALA A 47 -25.68 -10.92 -0.69
CA ALA A 47 -24.46 -11.02 -1.48
C ALA A 47 -23.57 -9.81 -1.20
N ILE A 48 -22.30 -10.06 -0.90
CA ILE A 48 -21.29 -9.01 -0.74
C ILE A 48 -20.95 -8.50 -2.13
N VAL A 49 -21.46 -7.32 -2.44
CA VAL A 49 -21.39 -6.68 -3.75
C VAL A 49 -21.17 -5.20 -3.52
N GLY A 50 -20.31 -4.60 -4.33
CA GLY A 50 -20.20 -3.14 -4.40
C GLY A 50 -19.77 -2.68 -5.78
N ALA A 51 -19.84 -1.38 -6.01
CA ALA A 51 -19.48 -0.76 -7.27
C ALA A 51 -18.10 -0.10 -7.18
N LEU A 52 -17.46 -0.02 -8.35
CA LEU A 52 -16.14 0.58 -8.54
C LEU A 52 -16.30 1.85 -9.35
N LEU A 53 -15.73 2.93 -8.83
CA LEU A 53 -15.64 4.22 -9.48
C LEU A 53 -14.21 4.52 -9.87
N GLY A 54 -14.06 5.21 -10.98
CA GLY A 54 -12.74 5.52 -11.50
C GLY A 54 -12.83 6.30 -12.81
N GLN A 55 -11.73 6.31 -13.55
CA GLN A 55 -11.62 7.03 -14.80
C GLN A 55 -11.25 6.08 -15.92
N GLN A 56 -11.76 6.38 -17.11
CA GLN A 56 -11.45 5.61 -18.30
C GLN A 56 -10.73 6.50 -19.31
N TYR A 57 -9.44 6.25 -19.47
CA TYR A 57 -8.59 6.88 -20.46
C TYR A 57 -8.43 5.96 -21.68
N GLY A 58 -9.48 5.91 -22.50
CA GLY A 58 -9.54 5.06 -23.68
C GLY A 58 -9.53 3.57 -23.32
N ARG A 59 -8.33 2.96 -23.31
CA ARG A 59 -8.10 1.55 -22.99
C ARG A 59 -7.40 1.32 -21.65
N GLU A 60 -7.14 2.38 -20.92
CA GLU A 60 -6.67 2.31 -19.55
C GLU A 60 -7.83 2.69 -18.63
N ILE A 61 -8.04 1.87 -17.62
CA ILE A 61 -9.08 2.03 -16.62
C ILE A 61 -8.39 2.20 -15.28
N THR A 62 -8.56 3.35 -14.64
CA THR A 62 -8.13 3.56 -13.26
C THR A 62 -9.31 3.27 -12.33
N VAL A 63 -9.07 2.53 -11.25
CA VAL A 63 -10.07 2.24 -10.20
C VAL A 63 -9.61 2.96 -8.95
N GLU A 64 -10.32 4.02 -8.57
CA GLU A 64 -9.91 4.96 -7.53
C GLU A 64 -10.74 4.85 -6.26
N TYR A 65 -12.03 4.52 -6.41
CA TYR A 65 -12.95 4.50 -5.28
C TYR A 65 -13.91 3.32 -5.37
N SER A 66 -14.37 2.84 -4.23
CA SER A 66 -15.37 1.78 -4.17
C SER A 66 -16.47 2.09 -3.17
N PHE A 67 -17.67 1.56 -3.40
CA PHE A 67 -18.74 1.68 -2.43
C PHE A 67 -19.62 0.43 -2.41
N ASP A 68 -20.17 0.14 -1.24
CA ASP A 68 -20.99 -1.06 -1.00
C ASP A 68 -22.36 -0.91 -1.66
N CYS A 69 -22.87 -1.99 -2.23
CA CYS A 69 -24.20 -2.04 -2.83
C CYS A 69 -25.16 -2.88 -1.99
N LYS A 70 -26.42 -2.43 -1.92
CA LYS A 70 -27.48 -3.21 -1.28
C LYS A 70 -27.98 -4.28 -2.26
N SER A 71 -27.92 -5.55 -1.81
CA SER A 71 -28.45 -6.70 -2.56
C SER A 71 -29.66 -7.32 -1.87
N GLU A 72 -30.65 -7.73 -2.66
CA GLU A 72 -31.86 -8.42 -2.23
C GLU A 72 -32.03 -9.72 -3.01
N LYS A 73 -32.75 -10.70 -2.45
CA LYS A 73 -33.05 -11.95 -3.16
C LYS A 73 -34.28 -11.76 -4.02
N ASN A 74 -34.17 -12.06 -5.31
CA ASN A 74 -35.30 -12.10 -6.21
C ASN A 74 -36.16 -13.36 -5.97
N ALA A 75 -37.33 -13.46 -6.61
CA ALA A 75 -38.28 -14.58 -6.49
C ALA A 75 -37.66 -15.95 -6.81
N GLN A 76 -36.57 -15.98 -7.59
CA GLN A 76 -35.82 -17.17 -7.97
C GLN A 76 -34.72 -17.56 -6.96
N GLY A 77 -34.57 -16.81 -5.86
CA GLY A 77 -33.57 -17.03 -4.81
C GLY A 77 -32.16 -16.52 -5.15
N LEU A 78 -31.96 -15.94 -6.33
CA LEU A 78 -30.72 -15.26 -6.75
C LEU A 78 -30.66 -13.85 -6.19
N TYR A 79 -29.45 -13.34 -5.98
CA TYR A 79 -29.24 -11.96 -5.50
C TYR A 79 -29.25 -10.98 -6.66
N GLU A 80 -29.92 -9.84 -6.45
CA GLU A 80 -30.02 -8.71 -7.36
C GLU A 80 -29.76 -7.41 -6.60
N LEU A 81 -29.35 -6.37 -7.31
CA LEU A 81 -29.16 -5.03 -6.74
C LEU A 81 -30.50 -4.30 -6.59
N ASP A 82 -30.61 -3.56 -5.49
CA ASP A 82 -31.68 -2.55 -5.34
C ASP A 82 -31.37 -1.37 -6.27
N GLU A 83 -31.97 -1.39 -7.47
CA GLU A 83 -31.67 -0.44 -8.56
C GLU A 83 -31.90 1.02 -8.15
N ALA A 84 -33.02 1.31 -7.47
CA ALA A 84 -33.34 2.66 -7.04
C ALA A 84 -32.33 3.20 -6.02
N TRP A 85 -31.95 2.35 -5.05
CA TRP A 85 -30.91 2.70 -4.09
C TRP A 85 -29.55 2.86 -4.77
N PHE A 86 -29.21 1.96 -5.70
CA PHE A 86 -27.94 1.95 -6.42
C PHE A 86 -27.76 3.22 -7.24
N LEU A 87 -28.75 3.62 -8.05
CA LEU A 87 -28.68 4.82 -8.87
C LEU A 87 -28.57 6.08 -8.01
N ALA A 88 -29.38 6.19 -6.96
CA ALA A 88 -29.30 7.32 -6.02
C ALA A 88 -27.93 7.40 -5.34
N ARG A 89 -27.36 6.24 -4.96
CA ARG A 89 -26.04 6.19 -4.34
C ARG A 89 -24.93 6.54 -5.34
N LEU A 90 -25.02 6.05 -6.57
CA LEU A 90 -24.10 6.35 -7.65
C LEU A 90 -24.04 7.86 -7.91
N GLU A 91 -25.20 8.52 -8.02
CA GLU A 91 -25.27 9.98 -8.17
C GLU A 91 -24.63 10.73 -7.01
N GLN A 92 -24.88 10.29 -5.76
CA GLN A 92 -24.25 10.89 -4.58
C GLN A 92 -22.72 10.77 -4.63
N MET A 93 -22.19 9.60 -5.00
CA MET A 93 -20.75 9.39 -5.04
C MET A 93 -20.09 10.20 -6.17
N LYS A 94 -20.74 10.27 -7.34
CA LYS A 94 -20.31 11.15 -8.45
C LYS A 94 -20.29 12.63 -8.05
N LEU A 95 -21.25 13.08 -7.25
CA LEU A 95 -21.33 14.48 -6.80
C LEU A 95 -20.25 14.84 -5.78
N VAL A 96 -19.93 13.92 -4.86
CA VAL A 96 -18.88 14.15 -3.85
C VAL A 96 -17.49 14.16 -4.50
N GLN A 97 -17.27 13.28 -5.48
CA GLN A 97 -16.00 13.16 -6.21
C GLN A 97 -16.05 13.93 -7.54
N GLY A 98 -16.29 15.24 -7.46
CA GLY A 98 -16.49 16.09 -8.65
C GLY A 98 -15.21 16.48 -9.40
N ALA A 99 -14.03 16.27 -8.82
CA ALA A 99 -12.74 16.60 -9.43
C ALA A 99 -11.64 15.66 -8.91
N PRO A 100 -11.18 14.68 -9.69
CA PRO A 100 -11.60 14.34 -11.06
C PRO A 100 -13.01 13.72 -11.13
N GLN A 101 -13.68 13.82 -12.29
CA GLN A 101 -15.02 13.23 -12.47
C GLN A 101 -14.91 11.72 -12.56
N LEU A 102 -15.30 11.03 -11.48
CA LEU A 102 -15.30 9.57 -11.45
C LEU A 102 -16.61 9.02 -12.02
N GLU A 103 -16.48 7.99 -12.86
CA GLU A 103 -17.61 7.28 -13.45
C GLU A 103 -17.68 5.84 -12.93
N LEU A 104 -18.83 5.20 -13.16
CA LEU A 104 -18.99 3.78 -12.85
C LEU A 104 -18.10 2.99 -13.80
N VAL A 105 -17.08 2.34 -13.28
CA VAL A 105 -16.10 1.58 -14.07
C VAL A 105 -16.34 0.08 -13.99
N GLY A 106 -16.92 -0.38 -12.88
CA GLY A 106 -17.14 -1.80 -12.66
C GLY A 106 -17.76 -2.09 -11.32
N TRP A 107 -17.57 -3.32 -10.86
CA TRP A 107 -18.09 -3.80 -9.60
C TRP A 107 -17.23 -4.90 -9.02
N TYR A 108 -17.40 -5.17 -7.73
CA TYR A 108 -16.65 -6.19 -7.03
C TYR A 108 -17.58 -7.17 -6.31
N SER A 109 -17.11 -8.40 -6.16
CA SER A 109 -17.78 -9.42 -5.35
C SER A 109 -16.81 -10.51 -4.90
N LEU A 110 -17.30 -11.42 -4.07
CA LEU A 110 -16.56 -12.62 -3.69
C LEU A 110 -16.62 -13.64 -4.81
N VAL A 111 -15.46 -14.01 -5.34
CA VAL A 111 -15.34 -14.96 -6.45
C VAL A 111 -14.41 -16.10 -6.03
N PRO A 112 -14.77 -17.38 -6.25
CA PRO A 112 -13.87 -18.50 -6.04
C PRO A 112 -12.60 -18.40 -6.90
N LYS A 113 -11.51 -19.07 -6.52
CA LYS A 113 -10.29 -19.12 -7.36
C LYS A 113 -10.54 -19.78 -8.73
N THR A 114 -11.59 -20.57 -8.85
CA THR A 114 -12.03 -21.19 -10.12
C THR A 114 -12.71 -20.20 -11.08
N GLY A 115 -12.90 -18.95 -10.66
CA GLY A 115 -13.49 -17.88 -11.47
C GLY A 115 -14.98 -17.64 -11.19
N PRO A 116 -15.62 -16.73 -11.96
CA PRO A 116 -17.02 -16.33 -11.77
C PRO A 116 -17.97 -17.51 -11.92
N SER A 117 -18.99 -17.57 -11.07
CA SER A 117 -20.09 -18.52 -11.14
C SER A 117 -21.40 -17.88 -11.65
N PRO A 118 -22.41 -18.68 -12.06
CA PRO A 118 -23.68 -18.15 -12.58
C PRO A 118 -24.44 -17.21 -11.63
N ILE A 119 -24.15 -17.25 -10.33
CA ILE A 119 -24.76 -16.36 -9.33
C ILE A 119 -24.42 -14.88 -9.56
N HIS A 120 -23.32 -14.59 -10.28
CA HIS A 120 -22.90 -13.22 -10.57
C HIS A 120 -23.59 -12.63 -11.80
N LEU A 121 -24.17 -13.45 -12.68
CA LEU A 121 -24.77 -13.00 -13.95
C LEU A 121 -25.93 -12.00 -13.77
N PRO A 122 -26.89 -12.19 -12.84
CA PRO A 122 -28.00 -11.24 -12.68
C PRO A 122 -27.51 -9.84 -12.30
N ILE A 123 -26.61 -9.77 -11.31
CA ILE A 123 -26.00 -8.51 -10.85
C ILE A 123 -25.16 -7.89 -11.97
N HIS A 124 -24.36 -8.69 -12.66
CA HIS A 124 -23.54 -8.20 -13.75
C HIS A 124 -24.39 -7.59 -14.88
N ASN A 125 -25.48 -8.24 -15.28
CA ASN A 125 -26.38 -7.72 -16.32
C ASN A 125 -27.03 -6.38 -15.91
N GLN A 126 -27.37 -6.21 -14.63
CA GLN A 126 -27.89 -4.93 -14.12
C GLN A 126 -26.86 -3.81 -14.19
N ILE A 127 -25.58 -4.12 -13.95
CA ILE A 127 -24.49 -3.14 -13.98
C ILE A 127 -24.09 -2.84 -15.43
N VAL A 128 -24.06 -3.85 -16.30
CA VAL A 128 -23.78 -3.69 -17.73
C VAL A 128 -24.84 -2.82 -18.41
N ALA A 129 -26.08 -2.85 -17.93
CA ALA A 129 -27.13 -1.93 -18.40
C ALA A 129 -26.82 -0.45 -18.10
N GLN A 130 -25.98 -0.16 -17.10
CA GLN A 130 -25.55 1.19 -16.73
C GLN A 130 -24.20 1.56 -17.36
N ASN A 131 -23.28 0.61 -17.47
CA ASN A 131 -22.03 0.75 -18.20
C ASN A 131 -21.69 -0.54 -18.97
N GLU A 132 -21.72 -0.47 -20.30
CA GLU A 132 -21.46 -1.59 -21.21
C GLU A 132 -20.05 -2.21 -21.04
N SER A 133 -19.08 -1.45 -20.55
CA SER A 133 -17.68 -1.90 -20.36
C SER A 133 -17.32 -2.16 -18.90
N ALA A 134 -18.32 -2.46 -18.05
CA ALA A 134 -18.11 -2.69 -16.62
C ALA A 134 -17.22 -3.91 -16.32
N ILE A 135 -16.11 -3.70 -15.61
CA ILE A 135 -15.23 -4.78 -15.14
C ILE A 135 -15.78 -5.45 -13.88
N LEU A 136 -15.44 -6.73 -13.68
CA LEU A 136 -15.71 -7.48 -12.45
C LEU A 136 -14.40 -7.71 -11.68
N LEU A 137 -14.29 -7.17 -10.47
CA LEU A 137 -13.21 -7.48 -9.53
C LEU A 137 -13.65 -8.62 -8.62
N GLY A 138 -13.02 -9.78 -8.80
CA GLY A 138 -13.22 -10.96 -7.96
C GLY A 138 -12.25 -10.99 -6.79
N PHE A 139 -12.76 -10.97 -5.57
CA PHE A 139 -11.97 -11.12 -4.35
C PHE A 139 -11.99 -12.56 -3.85
N HIS A 140 -10.82 -13.15 -3.65
CA HIS A 140 -10.66 -14.57 -3.32
C HIS A 140 -10.43 -14.78 -1.81
N VAL A 141 -11.50 -15.08 -1.07
CA VAL A 141 -11.43 -15.30 0.40
C VAL A 141 -10.45 -16.41 0.78
N GLU A 142 -10.35 -17.47 -0.02
CA GLU A 142 -9.43 -18.60 0.23
C GLU A 142 -7.96 -18.15 0.28
N GLY A 143 -7.57 -17.17 -0.55
CA GLY A 143 -6.20 -16.64 -0.58
C GLY A 143 -5.87 -15.80 0.66
N VAL A 144 -6.89 -15.21 1.30
CA VAL A 144 -6.73 -14.44 2.54
C VAL A 144 -6.63 -15.36 3.76
N LEU A 145 -7.42 -16.44 3.79
CA LEU A 145 -7.43 -17.39 4.90
C LEU A 145 -6.17 -18.26 4.97
N HIS A 146 -5.56 -18.52 3.81
CA HIS A 146 -4.32 -19.30 3.70
C HIS A 146 -3.24 -18.52 2.95
N PRO A 147 -2.64 -17.49 3.59
CA PRO A 147 -1.64 -16.66 2.94
C PRO A 147 -0.35 -17.46 2.73
N VAL A 148 0.06 -17.62 1.47
CA VAL A 148 1.37 -18.17 1.11
C VAL A 148 2.30 -16.99 0.80
N ALA A 149 3.47 -16.96 1.45
CA ALA A 149 4.44 -15.89 1.26
C ALA A 149 4.93 -15.87 -0.20
N GLY A 150 4.61 -14.78 -0.93
CA GLY A 150 5.02 -14.58 -2.32
C GLY A 150 3.91 -14.73 -3.37
N ASP A 151 2.70 -15.17 -2.96
CA ASP A 151 1.53 -15.17 -3.83
C ASP A 151 1.09 -13.73 -4.16
N PRO A 152 0.53 -13.50 -5.36
CA PRO A 152 -0.05 -12.22 -5.72
C PRO A 152 -1.23 -11.87 -4.80
N LEU A 153 -1.64 -10.60 -4.81
CA LEU A 153 -2.84 -10.17 -4.08
C LEU A 153 -4.02 -11.09 -4.46
N PRO A 154 -4.88 -11.47 -3.49
CA PRO A 154 -5.95 -12.44 -3.70
C PRO A 154 -7.16 -11.83 -4.44
N LEU A 155 -6.88 -11.24 -5.60
CA LEU A 155 -7.83 -10.52 -6.43
C LEU A 155 -7.53 -10.75 -7.91
N THR A 156 -8.59 -10.94 -8.68
CA THR A 156 -8.56 -11.14 -10.13
C THR A 156 -9.59 -10.24 -10.77
N ILE A 157 -9.24 -9.57 -11.86
CA ILE A 157 -10.15 -8.68 -12.59
C ILE A 157 -10.58 -9.38 -13.88
N TYR A 158 -11.86 -9.27 -14.21
CA TYR A 158 -12.47 -9.87 -15.39
C TYR A 158 -13.13 -8.80 -16.27
N GLU A 159 -12.91 -8.86 -17.58
CA GLU A 159 -13.77 -8.23 -18.58
C GLU A 159 -14.88 -9.18 -19.01
N SER A 160 -16.04 -8.64 -19.33
CA SER A 160 -17.14 -9.40 -19.92
C SER A 160 -17.14 -9.27 -21.43
N LYS A 161 -17.18 -10.38 -22.15
CA LYS A 161 -17.29 -10.42 -23.60
C LYS A 161 -18.38 -11.38 -24.01
N MET A 162 -19.16 -10.97 -25.00
CA MET A 162 -20.15 -11.83 -25.60
C MET A 162 -19.50 -12.71 -26.67
N GLU A 163 -19.50 -14.02 -26.48
CA GLU A 163 -18.97 -14.99 -27.45
C GLU A 163 -20.11 -15.78 -28.09
N ALA A 164 -19.96 -16.18 -29.35
CA ALA A 164 -20.90 -17.11 -29.97
C ALA A 164 -20.66 -18.51 -29.38
N ASP A 165 -21.73 -19.20 -29.00
CA ASP A 165 -21.63 -20.52 -28.38
C ASP A 165 -21.20 -21.56 -29.43
N ASP A 166 -19.98 -22.08 -29.32
CA ASP A 166 -19.42 -23.12 -30.20
C ASP A 166 -20.06 -24.50 -29.98
N SER A 167 -21.02 -24.61 -29.04
CA SER A 167 -21.86 -25.80 -28.80
C SER A 167 -22.67 -26.24 -30.03
N SER A 168 -22.70 -25.42 -31.07
CA SER A 168 -23.31 -25.75 -32.38
C SER A 168 -22.36 -26.47 -33.35
N LYS A 169 -21.07 -26.67 -33.03
CA LYS A 169 -20.09 -27.31 -33.92
C LYS A 169 -19.82 -28.79 -33.66
N GLU A 170 -20.23 -29.34 -32.51
CA GLU A 170 -19.97 -30.75 -32.19
C GLU A 170 -20.94 -31.74 -32.85
N ASP A 171 -22.05 -31.26 -33.43
CA ASP A 171 -23.04 -32.09 -34.15
C ASP A 171 -22.91 -32.03 -35.69
N ALA A 172 -21.86 -31.37 -36.22
CA ALA A 172 -21.61 -31.28 -37.67
C ALA A 172 -20.87 -32.50 -38.24
N GLY A 173 -21.24 -33.68 -37.75
CA GLY A 173 -20.75 -34.99 -38.20
C GLY A 173 -21.86 -35.87 -38.76
N CYS A 174 -22.83 -35.32 -39.51
CA CYS A 174 -23.72 -36.11 -40.35
C CYS A 174 -24.33 -35.27 -41.49
N GLU A 175 -24.45 -35.92 -42.62
CA GLU A 175 -24.75 -35.45 -43.98
C GLU A 175 -25.98 -34.54 -44.15
N ASP A 176 -25.87 -33.65 -45.14
CA ASP A 176 -26.92 -32.95 -45.90
C ASP A 176 -28.25 -32.65 -45.20
N LYS A 177 -28.40 -31.40 -44.75
CA LYS A 177 -29.72 -30.78 -44.54
C LYS A 177 -29.90 -29.57 -45.45
N GLU A 178 -30.95 -29.66 -46.25
CA GLU A 178 -31.41 -28.67 -47.22
C GLU A 178 -31.58 -27.27 -46.61
N MET A 179 -31.25 -26.26 -47.42
CA MET A 179 -31.36 -24.83 -47.13
C MET A 179 -32.81 -24.47 -46.77
N LYS A 180 -33.05 -24.17 -45.49
CA LYS A 180 -34.28 -23.54 -45.01
C LYS A 180 -33.91 -22.23 -44.32
N ASP A 181 -34.28 -21.12 -44.95
CA ASP A 181 -34.23 -19.77 -44.36
C ASP A 181 -34.98 -19.78 -43.03
N SER A 182 -34.23 -19.66 -41.94
CA SER A 182 -34.74 -19.38 -40.60
C SER A 182 -33.60 -18.72 -39.86
N GLU A 183 -33.72 -17.42 -39.59
CA GLU A 183 -32.87 -16.68 -38.66
C GLU A 183 -32.94 -17.37 -37.28
N ALA A 184 -32.10 -18.39 -37.07
CA ALA A 184 -31.84 -18.91 -35.76
C ALA A 184 -30.95 -17.88 -35.05
N PRO A 185 -31.38 -17.29 -33.92
CA PRO A 185 -30.52 -16.37 -33.20
C PRO A 185 -29.28 -17.14 -32.77
N VAL A 186 -28.11 -16.70 -33.24
CA VAL A 186 -26.83 -17.17 -32.73
C VAL A 186 -26.90 -16.99 -31.22
N LYS A 187 -26.97 -18.10 -30.47
CA LYS A 187 -26.94 -18.04 -29.01
C LYS A 187 -25.57 -17.51 -28.65
N THR A 188 -25.54 -16.27 -28.21
CA THR A 188 -24.35 -15.64 -27.68
C THR A 188 -24.35 -15.86 -26.17
N SER A 189 -23.25 -16.37 -25.64
CA SER A 189 -23.05 -16.60 -24.21
C SER A 189 -22.07 -15.56 -23.68
N LEU A 190 -22.43 -14.96 -22.54
CA LEU A 190 -21.54 -14.02 -21.85
C LEU A 190 -20.43 -14.82 -21.18
N LYS A 191 -19.18 -14.51 -21.53
CA LYS A 191 -18.00 -15.08 -20.89
C LYS A 191 -17.12 -14.01 -20.28
N PHE A 192 -16.49 -14.37 -19.17
CA PHE A 192 -15.52 -13.55 -18.46
C PHE A 192 -14.11 -13.89 -18.90
N ARG A 193 -13.29 -12.87 -19.05
CA ARG A 193 -11.89 -13.02 -19.40
C ARG A 193 -11.03 -12.28 -18.39
N GLU A 194 -9.97 -12.93 -17.93
CA GLU A 194 -9.04 -12.33 -16.98
C GLU A 194 -8.24 -11.19 -17.60
N LEU A 195 -8.11 -10.11 -16.84
CA LEU A 195 -7.33 -8.92 -17.18
C LEU A 195 -6.11 -8.78 -16.28
N PRO A 196 -4.94 -8.42 -16.85
CA PRO A 196 -3.81 -7.98 -16.04
C PRO A 196 -4.15 -6.63 -15.40
N TYR A 197 -3.72 -6.47 -14.14
CA TYR A 197 -3.83 -5.19 -13.45
C TYR A 197 -2.47 -4.76 -12.92
N THR A 198 -2.31 -3.45 -12.77
CA THR A 198 -1.19 -2.80 -12.09
C THR A 198 -1.75 -2.11 -10.85
N THR A 199 -0.95 -2.04 -9.78
CA THR A 199 -1.30 -1.22 -8.62
C THR A 199 -0.73 0.17 -8.84
N GLU A 200 -1.59 1.16 -9.06
CA GLU A 200 -1.18 2.55 -9.10
C GLU A 200 -1.23 3.09 -7.67
N THR A 201 -0.14 3.66 -7.20
CA THR A 201 -0.08 4.31 -5.89
C THR A 201 0.43 5.71 -6.10
N GLY A 202 -0.41 6.71 -5.81
CA GLY A 202 0.08 8.09 -5.71
C GLY A 202 1.13 8.21 -4.60
N GLU A 203 1.95 9.27 -4.63
CA GLU A 203 3.01 9.46 -3.61
C GLU A 203 2.44 9.46 -2.18
N THR A 204 1.34 10.19 -1.98
CA THR A 204 0.64 10.23 -0.69
C THR A 204 0.11 8.85 -0.28
N GLU A 205 -0.45 8.08 -1.21
CA GLU A 205 -0.98 6.75 -0.94
C GLU A 205 0.15 5.76 -0.63
N MET A 206 1.28 5.85 -1.34
CA MET A 206 2.46 5.04 -1.09
C MET A 206 2.99 5.27 0.34
N ILE A 207 3.09 6.54 0.76
CA ILE A 207 3.49 6.91 2.12
C ILE A 207 2.48 6.38 3.15
N ALA A 208 1.17 6.54 2.88
CA ALA A 208 0.13 6.05 3.77
C ALA A 208 0.15 4.51 3.90
N MET A 209 0.33 3.79 2.79
CA MET A 209 0.43 2.34 2.78
C MET A 209 1.70 1.84 3.50
N GLN A 210 2.81 2.57 3.35
CA GLN A 210 4.02 2.29 4.12
C GLN A 210 3.77 2.46 5.62
N PHE A 211 3.12 3.55 6.03
CA PHE A 211 2.76 3.78 7.43
C PHE A 211 1.85 2.68 8.00
N ILE A 212 0.84 2.26 7.24
CA ILE A 212 -0.07 1.16 7.65
C ILE A 212 0.72 -0.16 7.75
N ARG A 213 1.63 -0.43 6.82
CA ARG A 213 2.47 -1.65 6.79
C ARG A 213 3.44 -1.72 7.96
N GLU A 214 4.09 -0.61 8.29
CA GLU A 214 5.00 -0.50 9.44
C GLU A 214 4.25 -0.59 10.77
N GLY A 215 2.95 -0.30 10.74
CA GLY A 215 2.04 -0.39 11.87
C GLY A 215 2.12 0.87 12.73
N GLY A 216 0.96 1.34 13.20
CA GLY A 216 0.85 2.49 14.11
C GLY A 216 1.60 2.35 15.45
N ALA A 217 2.30 1.23 15.69
CA ALA A 217 3.20 1.04 16.83
C ALA A 217 4.33 2.09 16.84
N HIS A 218 4.76 2.61 15.69
CA HIS A 218 5.77 3.67 15.68
C HIS A 218 5.23 5.01 16.20
N ALA A 219 3.92 5.27 16.11
CA ALA A 219 3.29 6.47 16.66
C ALA A 219 3.19 6.42 18.20
N THR A 220 2.96 5.24 18.79
CA THR A 220 2.97 5.07 20.25
C THR A 220 4.36 5.19 20.89
N VAL A 221 5.43 4.96 20.12
CA VAL A 221 6.81 5.16 20.58
C VAL A 221 7.16 6.64 20.72
N VAL A 222 6.54 7.53 19.93
CA VAL A 222 6.76 8.98 20.03
C VAL A 222 6.23 9.54 21.35
N ASP A 223 5.04 9.12 21.78
CA ASP A 223 4.46 9.52 23.08
C ASP A 223 5.30 8.99 24.27
N ASP A 224 5.89 7.81 24.14
CA ASP A 224 6.74 7.23 25.18
C ASP A 224 8.15 7.84 25.20
N ALA A 225 8.68 8.28 24.05
CA ALA A 225 9.92 9.03 23.95
C ALA A 225 9.80 10.43 24.58
N GLU A 226 8.71 11.15 24.30
CA GLU A 226 8.42 12.45 24.94
C GLU A 226 8.25 12.32 26.45
N LYS A 227 7.54 11.28 26.93
CA LYS A 227 7.44 10.98 28.36
C LYS A 227 8.79 10.66 29.00
N ARG A 228 9.65 9.89 28.33
CA ARG A 228 11.01 9.58 28.83
C ARG A 228 11.92 10.80 28.88
N ILE A 229 11.80 11.72 27.93
CA ILE A 229 12.55 12.99 27.93
C ILE A 229 12.09 13.88 29.10
N LEU A 230 10.78 13.95 29.36
CA LEU A 230 10.21 14.64 30.52
C LEU A 230 10.67 14.02 31.85
N GLU A 231 10.65 12.69 31.99
CA GLU A 231 11.13 11.99 33.18
C GLU A 231 12.65 12.16 33.41
N GLN A 232 13.44 12.23 32.34
CA GLN A 232 14.88 12.52 32.44
C GLN A 232 15.16 13.98 32.80
N PHE A 233 14.32 14.91 32.38
CA PHE A 233 14.39 16.32 32.79
C PHE A 233 14.05 16.48 34.27
N GLU A 234 12.99 15.83 34.76
CA GLU A 234 12.61 15.86 36.18
C GLU A 234 13.69 15.24 37.08
N LYS A 235 14.34 14.15 36.65
CA LYS A 235 15.47 13.54 37.38
C LYS A 235 16.72 14.41 37.41
N LYS A 236 16.96 15.25 36.39
CA LYS A 236 18.10 16.17 36.35
C LYS A 236 17.89 17.46 37.16
N VAL A 237 16.64 17.83 37.42
CA VAL A 237 16.29 18.95 38.33
C VAL A 237 16.39 18.55 39.80
N ALA A 238 16.27 17.26 40.13
CA ALA A 238 16.23 16.76 41.50
C ALA A 238 17.60 16.47 42.16
N VAL A 239 18.73 16.91 41.60
CA VAL A 239 20.05 16.70 42.20
C VAL A 239 20.84 18.00 42.27
N ASP A 240 20.42 18.90 43.16
CA ASP A 240 21.33 19.74 43.93
C ASP A 240 20.64 20.16 45.24
N ASP A 241 21.00 19.52 46.34
CA ASP A 241 21.27 20.23 47.60
C ASP A 241 21.79 19.28 48.68
N GLY A 242 22.92 19.68 49.26
CA GLY A 242 23.56 18.99 50.37
C GLY A 242 22.84 19.19 51.72
N LYS A 243 23.16 18.27 52.66
CA LYS A 243 22.92 18.31 54.11
C LYS A 243 21.46 18.17 54.62
N GLY A 244 21.19 17.03 55.27
CA GLY A 244 20.29 16.98 56.44
C GLY A 244 19.54 15.66 56.65
N LYS A 245 19.81 14.97 57.77
CA LYS A 245 19.08 13.79 58.27
C LYS A 245 17.57 14.03 58.40
N ARG A 246 16.73 13.09 57.93
CA ARG A 246 15.84 12.22 58.76
C ARG A 246 15.03 11.23 57.92
N ARG A 247 14.89 10.01 58.45
CA ARG A 247 14.04 8.90 57.96
C ARG A 247 12.55 9.23 58.07
N ALA A 248 11.76 8.79 57.11
CA ALA A 248 10.47 8.14 57.35
C ALA A 248 10.24 7.10 56.25
N VAL A 249 10.22 5.83 56.65
CA VAL A 249 9.85 4.67 55.84
C VAL A 249 8.33 4.59 55.84
N SER A 250 7.71 4.32 54.70
CA SER A 250 6.53 3.45 54.66
C SER A 250 6.67 2.48 53.50
N GLN A 251 6.71 1.21 53.88
CA GLN A 251 6.79 0.04 53.03
C GLN A 251 5.46 -0.15 52.30
N GLN A 252 5.51 -0.57 51.04
CA GLN A 252 4.73 -1.74 50.66
C GLN A 252 5.40 -2.51 49.53
N GLU A 253 5.37 -3.82 49.72
CA GLU A 253 6.24 -4.82 49.14
C GLU A 253 5.91 -5.17 47.69
N SER A 254 6.98 -5.43 46.98
CA SER A 254 7.10 -6.28 45.80
C SER A 254 6.35 -7.60 45.90
N LYS A 255 5.61 -7.95 44.83
CA LYS A 255 5.52 -9.34 44.35
C LYS A 255 5.71 -9.38 42.84
N SER A 256 6.92 -9.75 42.47
CA SER A 256 7.31 -10.23 41.16
C SER A 256 6.49 -11.45 40.75
N LYS A 257 6.00 -11.44 39.51
CA LYS A 257 5.73 -12.66 38.75
C LYS A 257 6.50 -12.54 37.44
N ALA A 258 7.68 -13.16 37.43
CA ALA A 258 8.44 -13.41 36.23
C ALA A 258 7.60 -14.34 35.34
N THR A 259 7.30 -13.87 34.14
CA THR A 259 6.96 -14.74 33.02
C THR A 259 7.96 -14.39 31.94
N GLU A 260 8.81 -15.36 31.62
CA GLU A 260 9.79 -15.32 30.55
C GLU A 260 9.07 -15.03 29.23
N ALA A 261 9.17 -13.78 28.77
CA ALA A 261 8.95 -13.44 27.38
C ALA A 261 10.33 -13.21 26.77
N ALA A 262 10.62 -13.99 25.74
CA ALA A 262 11.84 -13.96 24.96
C ALA A 262 12.27 -12.53 24.66
N ALA A 263 13.59 -12.30 24.73
CA ALA A 263 14.21 -11.05 24.33
C ALA A 263 13.79 -10.70 22.90
N SER A 264 12.84 -9.77 22.77
CA SER A 264 12.67 -8.96 21.57
C SER A 264 14.00 -8.26 21.30
N PRO A 265 14.45 -8.17 20.04
CA PRO A 265 15.72 -7.51 19.74
C PRO A 265 15.61 -6.07 20.24
N ALA A 266 16.57 -5.65 21.05
CA ALA A 266 16.64 -4.30 21.61
C ALA A 266 16.28 -3.26 20.54
N ASP A 267 15.29 -2.42 20.85
CA ASP A 267 14.79 -1.33 20.02
C ASP A 267 15.96 -0.53 19.44
N ARG A 268 16.31 -0.79 18.18
CA ARG A 268 17.35 -0.05 17.46
C ARG A 268 16.93 1.38 17.16
N ASP A 269 15.63 1.64 17.23
CA ASP A 269 15.02 2.86 16.71
C ASP A 269 14.59 3.82 17.84
N ALA A 270 14.77 3.43 19.11
CA ALA A 270 14.35 4.21 20.28
C ALA A 270 15.12 5.53 20.48
N ASN A 271 16.19 5.75 19.71
CA ASN A 271 17.06 6.94 19.81
C ASN A 271 17.05 7.80 18.54
N LEU A 272 16.20 7.51 17.56
CA LEU A 272 16.18 8.26 16.31
C LEU A 272 15.27 9.47 16.42
N SER A 273 15.73 10.60 15.90
CA SER A 273 14.85 11.74 15.66
C SER A 273 13.81 11.37 14.61
N LYS A 274 12.68 12.10 14.59
CA LYS A 274 11.59 11.89 13.62
C LYS A 274 12.11 11.90 12.16
N ALA A 275 13.03 12.80 11.84
CA ALA A 275 13.63 12.89 10.51
C ALA A 275 14.52 11.67 10.18
N GLU A 276 15.26 11.13 11.16
CA GLU A 276 16.08 9.94 10.96
C GLU A 276 15.22 8.67 10.84
N ALA A 277 14.13 8.57 11.60
CA ALA A 277 13.17 7.47 11.47
C ALA A 277 12.50 7.47 10.09
N GLU A 278 12.08 8.64 9.60
CA GLU A 278 11.55 8.80 8.23
C GLU A 278 12.60 8.39 7.19
N TYR A 279 13.86 8.84 7.32
CA TYR A 279 14.94 8.46 6.41
C TYR A 279 15.22 6.95 6.40
N MET A 280 15.23 6.30 7.57
CA MET A 280 15.39 4.85 7.66
C MET A 280 14.22 4.09 7.04
N SER A 281 12.98 4.57 7.21
CA SER A 281 11.81 3.96 6.59
C SER A 281 11.94 3.96 5.06
N VAL A 282 12.40 5.08 4.47
CA VAL A 282 12.65 5.20 3.03
C VAL A 282 13.75 4.23 2.58
N LEU A 283 14.86 4.16 3.34
CA LEU A 283 15.93 3.19 3.06
C LEU A 283 15.46 1.74 3.16
N GLN A 284 14.62 1.44 4.14
CA GLN A 284 14.06 0.11 4.34
C GLN A 284 13.08 -0.28 3.22
N ALA A 285 12.29 0.67 2.73
CA ALA A 285 11.45 0.49 1.54
C ALA A 285 12.31 0.19 0.30
N LYS A 286 13.36 0.98 0.05
CA LYS A 286 14.31 0.75 -1.04
C LYS A 286 15.01 -0.62 -0.92
N PHE A 287 15.44 -0.99 0.28
CA PHE A 287 16.05 -2.29 0.54
C PHE A 287 15.09 -3.45 0.24
N ASN A 288 13.84 -3.35 0.69
CA ASN A 288 12.82 -4.37 0.42
C ASN A 288 12.52 -4.49 -1.07
N ALA A 289 12.44 -3.38 -1.81
CA ALA A 289 12.25 -3.37 -3.26
C ALA A 289 13.40 -4.09 -3.98
N ILE A 290 14.66 -3.78 -3.62
CA ILE A 290 15.85 -4.44 -4.17
C ILE A 290 15.85 -5.94 -3.83
N LYS A 291 15.49 -6.31 -2.60
CA LYS A 291 15.39 -7.70 -2.16
C LYS A 291 14.35 -8.49 -2.95
N MET A 292 13.17 -7.89 -3.21
CA MET A 292 12.13 -8.50 -4.04
C MET A 292 12.59 -8.65 -5.49
N MET A 293 13.21 -7.62 -6.07
CA MET A 293 13.77 -7.67 -7.42
C MET A 293 14.82 -8.78 -7.53
N LYS A 294 15.75 -8.87 -6.58
CA LYS A 294 16.74 -9.94 -6.51
C LYS A 294 16.08 -11.32 -6.46
N SER A 295 15.06 -11.50 -5.60
CA SER A 295 14.33 -12.77 -5.52
C SER A 295 13.69 -13.16 -6.85
N ARG A 296 13.13 -12.20 -7.61
CA ARG A 296 12.54 -12.46 -8.93
C ARG A 296 13.60 -12.80 -9.97
N VAL A 297 14.74 -12.12 -9.97
CA VAL A 297 15.89 -12.45 -10.85
C VAL A 297 16.43 -13.84 -10.52
N ASP A 298 16.57 -14.19 -9.24
CA ASP A 298 17.03 -15.52 -8.81
C ASP A 298 16.06 -16.62 -9.30
N LEU A 299 14.74 -16.37 -9.37
CA LEU A 299 13.77 -17.29 -9.97
C LEU A 299 13.96 -17.46 -11.49
N ILE A 300 14.26 -16.37 -12.21
CA ILE A 300 14.57 -16.44 -13.65
C ILE A 300 15.84 -17.26 -13.89
N VAL A 301 16.88 -17.03 -13.08
CA VAL A 301 18.13 -17.81 -13.15
C VAL A 301 17.87 -19.28 -12.82
N ALA A 302 17.06 -19.58 -11.80
CA ALA A 302 16.67 -20.94 -11.47
C ALA A 302 15.91 -21.61 -12.63
N TYR A 303 14.97 -20.89 -13.27
CA TYR A 303 14.24 -21.39 -14.44
C TYR A 303 15.17 -21.74 -15.60
N LEU A 304 16.15 -20.87 -15.91
CA LEU A 304 17.11 -21.08 -17.00
C LEU A 304 18.10 -22.23 -16.73
N THR A 305 18.56 -22.36 -15.49
CA THR A 305 19.51 -23.42 -15.08
C THR A 305 18.85 -24.80 -15.03
N GLN A 306 17.54 -24.87 -14.81
CA GLN A 306 16.76 -26.10 -14.78
C GLN A 306 16.20 -26.51 -16.16
N LEU A 307 16.60 -25.85 -17.26
CA LEU A 307 16.19 -26.27 -18.60
C LEU A 307 16.89 -27.58 -19.02
N PRO A 308 16.23 -28.45 -19.81
CA PRO A 308 16.87 -29.65 -20.35
C PRO A 308 18.13 -29.31 -21.15
N PRO A 309 19.28 -29.97 -20.88
CA PRO A 309 20.57 -29.64 -21.51
C PRO A 309 20.54 -29.84 -23.04
N ASP A 310 19.77 -30.81 -23.53
CA ASP A 310 19.61 -31.07 -24.97
C ASP A 310 18.76 -30.00 -25.68
N PHE A 311 17.88 -29.31 -24.94
CA PHE A 311 17.14 -28.17 -25.46
C PHE A 311 18.03 -26.93 -25.55
N VAL A 312 18.86 -26.68 -24.52
CA VAL A 312 19.85 -25.58 -24.53
C VAL A 312 20.90 -25.80 -25.63
N ALA A 313 21.29 -27.04 -25.90
CA ALA A 313 22.20 -27.39 -26.99
C ALA A 313 21.55 -27.33 -28.39
N GLY A 314 20.27 -26.96 -28.50
CA GLY A 314 19.54 -26.85 -29.77
C GLY A 314 19.24 -28.18 -30.46
N LYS A 315 19.38 -29.31 -29.75
CA LYS A 315 19.14 -30.66 -30.31
C LYS A 315 17.67 -31.07 -30.25
N LEU A 316 16.90 -30.46 -29.36
CA LEU A 316 15.47 -30.72 -29.18
C LEU A 316 14.63 -29.50 -29.52
N THR A 317 13.48 -29.73 -30.15
CA THR A 317 12.46 -28.71 -30.30
C THR A 317 11.66 -28.55 -29.00
N ALA A 318 11.07 -27.38 -28.78
CA ALA A 318 10.28 -27.06 -27.58
C ALA A 318 9.20 -28.10 -27.20
N PRO A 319 8.40 -28.68 -28.12
CA PRO A 319 7.41 -29.69 -27.73
C PRO A 319 8.05 -30.99 -27.21
N VAL A 320 9.16 -31.44 -27.82
CA VAL A 320 9.85 -32.67 -27.40
C VAL A 320 10.57 -32.45 -26.06
N ALA A 321 11.17 -31.28 -25.87
CA ALA A 321 11.79 -30.93 -24.60
C ALA A 321 10.76 -30.75 -23.47
N ALA A 322 9.53 -30.31 -23.79
CA ALA A 322 8.43 -30.23 -22.83
C ALA A 322 7.95 -31.63 -22.37
N GLU A 323 7.96 -32.63 -23.24
CA GLU A 323 7.67 -34.02 -22.87
C GLU A 323 8.77 -34.61 -21.99
N VAL A 324 10.03 -34.40 -22.35
CA VAL A 324 11.18 -34.81 -21.52
C VAL A 324 11.09 -34.16 -20.14
N ALA A 325 10.83 -32.86 -20.06
CA ALA A 325 10.67 -32.12 -18.81
C ALA A 325 9.54 -32.68 -17.93
N ARG A 326 8.38 -33.01 -18.52
CA ARG A 326 7.25 -33.65 -17.81
C ARG A 326 7.59 -35.07 -17.33
N ALA A 327 8.38 -35.81 -18.10
CA ALA A 327 8.81 -37.17 -17.73
C ALA A 327 9.87 -37.19 -16.61
N SER A 328 10.60 -36.08 -16.41
CA SER A 328 11.67 -35.96 -15.39
C SER A 328 11.21 -35.86 -13.93
N GLY A 329 9.90 -35.85 -13.65
CA GLY A 329 9.39 -35.78 -12.27
C GLY A 329 9.80 -34.52 -11.50
N GLY A 330 10.08 -33.41 -12.20
CA GLY A 330 10.42 -32.12 -11.61
C GLY A 330 11.91 -31.76 -11.56
N THR A 331 12.81 -32.56 -12.15
CA THR A 331 14.22 -32.18 -12.28
C THR A 331 14.48 -31.14 -13.37
N TYR A 332 13.63 -31.07 -14.41
CA TYR A 332 13.71 -30.09 -15.48
C TYR A 332 12.41 -29.28 -15.60
N THR A 333 12.55 -27.99 -15.89
CA THR A 333 11.44 -27.08 -16.16
C THR A 333 10.93 -27.25 -17.60
N VAL A 334 9.62 -27.05 -17.80
CA VAL A 334 9.01 -27.13 -19.13
C VAL A 334 9.43 -25.90 -19.96
N PRO A 335 10.12 -26.09 -21.09
CA PRO A 335 10.57 -24.96 -21.91
C PRO A 335 9.38 -24.27 -22.58
N SER A 336 9.34 -22.94 -22.49
CA SER A 336 8.36 -22.12 -23.20
C SER A 336 9.04 -21.00 -24.00
N ASN A 337 8.85 -21.02 -25.32
CA ASN A 337 9.48 -20.06 -26.22
C ASN A 337 9.03 -18.62 -25.96
N ASN A 338 7.79 -18.42 -25.46
CA ASN A 338 7.30 -17.08 -25.14
C ASN A 338 8.06 -16.48 -23.95
N ILE A 339 8.26 -17.24 -22.87
CA ILE A 339 9.00 -16.79 -21.69
C ILE A 339 10.47 -16.56 -22.06
N LEU A 340 11.10 -17.46 -22.82
CA LEU A 340 12.49 -17.30 -23.24
C LEU A 340 12.69 -16.03 -24.10
N ARG A 341 11.76 -15.75 -25.02
CA ARG A 341 11.77 -14.52 -25.82
C ARG A 341 11.59 -13.28 -24.93
N GLN A 342 10.69 -13.33 -23.96
CA GLN A 342 10.51 -12.22 -23.00
C GLN A 342 11.75 -11.99 -22.14
N ILE A 343 12.42 -13.05 -21.67
CA ILE A 343 13.68 -12.97 -20.95
C ILE A 343 14.77 -12.36 -21.84
N GLN A 344 14.87 -12.80 -23.10
CA GLN A 344 15.84 -12.22 -24.04
C GLN A 344 15.56 -10.74 -24.27
N ALA A 345 14.30 -10.34 -24.47
CA ALA A 345 13.91 -8.95 -24.60
C ALA A 345 14.22 -8.13 -23.33
N LEU A 346 14.04 -8.71 -22.14
CA LEU A 346 14.42 -8.07 -20.87
C LEU A 346 15.93 -7.80 -20.82
N VAL A 347 16.76 -8.79 -21.15
CA VAL A 347 18.22 -8.65 -21.14
C VAL A 347 18.69 -7.57 -22.13
N THR A 348 18.16 -7.59 -23.36
CA THR A 348 18.49 -6.54 -24.34
C THR A 348 18.00 -5.16 -23.90
N ASN A 349 16.84 -5.07 -23.26
CA ASN A 349 16.29 -3.80 -22.81
C ASN A 349 17.03 -3.25 -21.58
N ILE A 350 17.61 -4.09 -20.73
CA ILE A 350 18.47 -3.65 -19.63
C ILE A 350 19.73 -2.97 -20.19
N GLU A 351 20.29 -3.48 -21.28
CA GLU A 351 21.42 -2.85 -21.97
C GLU A 351 21.02 -1.54 -22.69
N LEU A 352 19.76 -1.40 -23.12
CA LEU A 352 19.22 -0.15 -23.67
C LEU A 352 18.79 0.86 -22.58
N ALA A 353 18.57 0.41 -21.35
CA ALA A 353 18.17 1.26 -20.23
C ALA A 353 19.32 2.15 -19.72
N THR A 354 20.56 1.92 -20.16
CA THR A 354 21.56 2.99 -20.18
C THR A 354 21.16 3.97 -21.29
N PRO A 355 20.64 5.16 -20.95
CA PRO A 355 20.06 6.04 -21.95
C PRO A 355 21.09 6.39 -23.01
N ALA A 356 20.66 6.47 -24.27
CA ALA A 356 21.50 6.92 -25.39
C ALA A 356 22.11 8.33 -25.20
N HIS A 357 21.67 9.06 -24.16
CA HIS A 357 22.12 10.41 -23.78
C HIS A 357 22.59 10.41 -22.31
N GLN A 358 23.50 9.50 -21.96
CA GLN A 358 24.11 9.43 -20.63
C GLN A 358 24.60 10.80 -20.14
N GLU A 359 25.20 11.61 -21.03
CA GLU A 359 25.73 12.93 -20.70
C GLU A 359 24.64 13.93 -20.28
N THR A 360 23.46 13.92 -20.91
CA THR A 360 22.37 14.85 -20.55
C THR A 360 21.73 14.45 -19.23
N LEU A 361 21.57 13.14 -18.99
CA LEU A 361 21.05 12.64 -17.72
C LEU A 361 22.03 12.93 -16.57
N GLU A 362 23.33 12.73 -16.77
CA GLU A 362 24.35 13.07 -15.77
C GLU A 362 24.36 14.57 -15.44
N GLN A 363 24.20 15.43 -16.45
CA GLN A 363 24.07 16.88 -16.23
C GLN A 363 22.81 17.24 -15.44
N GLU A 364 21.67 16.63 -15.77
CA GLU A 364 20.41 16.84 -15.05
C GLU A 364 20.51 16.39 -13.58
N ILE A 365 21.07 15.19 -13.34
CA ILE A 365 21.33 14.69 -11.97
C ILE A 365 22.29 15.62 -11.21
N LEU A 366 23.35 16.11 -11.86
CA LEU A 366 24.29 17.06 -11.25
C LEU A 366 23.61 18.40 -10.93
N GLN A 367 22.70 18.85 -11.79
CA GLN A 367 21.94 20.07 -11.55
C GLN A 367 20.99 19.90 -10.36
N GLU A 368 20.20 18.83 -10.33
CA GLU A 368 19.27 18.54 -9.23
C GLU A 368 20.03 18.37 -7.89
N THR A 369 21.17 17.68 -7.89
CA THR A 369 21.98 17.51 -6.67
C THR A 369 22.57 18.83 -6.18
N ASN A 370 23.04 19.69 -7.10
CA ASN A 370 23.50 21.03 -6.74
C ASN A 370 22.36 21.88 -6.17
N ASP A 371 21.16 21.83 -6.76
CA ASP A 371 20.00 22.58 -6.28
C ASP A 371 19.59 22.13 -4.87
N VAL A 372 19.52 20.82 -4.62
CA VAL A 372 19.23 20.28 -3.27
C VAL A 372 20.33 20.68 -2.28
N ASN A 373 21.60 20.62 -2.66
CA ASN A 373 22.71 21.03 -1.81
C ASN A 373 22.65 22.53 -1.48
N LEU A 374 22.31 23.39 -2.44
CA LEU A 374 22.15 24.82 -2.22
C LEU A 374 20.98 25.11 -1.27
N VAL A 375 19.84 24.44 -1.44
CA VAL A 375 18.69 24.57 -0.53
C VAL A 375 19.05 24.10 0.88
N SER A 376 19.77 22.99 1.01
CA SER A 376 20.31 22.49 2.28
C SER A 376 21.22 23.53 2.95
N LEU A 377 22.19 24.09 2.21
CA LEU A 377 23.11 25.11 2.72
C LEU A 377 22.36 26.38 3.17
N ILE A 378 21.32 26.78 2.43
CA ILE A 378 20.46 27.91 2.82
C ILE A 378 19.70 27.59 4.11
N ALA A 379 19.18 26.36 4.25
CA ALA A 379 18.51 25.92 5.47
C ALA A 379 19.47 25.92 6.67
N ASP A 380 20.73 25.48 6.49
CA ASP A 380 21.76 25.52 7.52
C ASP A 380 22.18 26.95 7.89
N LEU A 381 22.27 27.86 6.90
CA LEU A 381 22.50 29.28 7.15
C LEU A 381 21.35 29.93 7.91
N LEU A 382 20.10 29.58 7.59
CA LEU A 382 18.94 30.07 8.31
C LEU A 382 18.88 29.51 9.74
N SER A 383 19.19 28.23 9.91
CA SER A 383 19.33 27.55 11.20
C SER A 383 20.36 28.25 12.07
N SER A 384 21.58 28.43 11.57
CA SER A 384 22.66 29.12 12.30
C SER A 384 22.33 30.58 12.60
N ALA A 385 21.66 31.31 11.69
CA ALA A 385 21.17 32.66 11.96
C ALA A 385 20.13 32.67 13.08
N ASN A 386 19.27 31.65 13.14
CA ASN A 386 18.29 31.49 14.21
C ASN A 386 18.97 31.16 15.55
N GLU A 387 20.00 30.32 15.55
CA GLU A 387 20.83 30.03 16.73
C GLU A 387 21.55 31.28 17.24
N VAL A 388 22.18 32.05 16.36
CA VAL A 388 22.83 33.33 16.71
C VAL A 388 21.81 34.31 17.29
N ARG A 389 20.61 34.40 16.70
CA ARG A 389 19.54 35.24 17.22
C ARG A 389 19.06 34.79 18.60
N GLN A 390 18.96 33.48 18.84
CA GLN A 390 18.61 32.93 20.16
C GLN A 390 19.71 33.20 21.19
N ALA A 391 20.98 33.01 20.81
CA ALA A 391 22.13 33.33 21.65
C ALA A 391 22.18 34.83 22.00
N GLY A 392 21.93 35.71 21.02
CA GLY A 392 21.85 37.16 21.22
C GLY A 392 20.73 37.57 22.18
N ARG A 393 19.55 36.94 22.09
CA ARG A 393 18.46 37.14 23.06
C ARG A 393 18.87 36.72 24.47
N LYS A 394 19.47 35.54 24.63
CA LYS A 394 19.96 35.06 25.93
C LYS A 394 21.05 35.97 26.49
N PHE A 395 21.98 36.42 25.64
CA PHE A 395 23.05 37.34 26.01
C PHE A 395 22.51 38.69 26.46
N ALA A 396 21.58 39.28 25.71
CA ALA A 396 20.96 40.56 26.08
C ALA A 396 20.24 40.50 27.45
N VAL A 397 19.58 39.39 27.76
CA VAL A 397 18.97 39.16 29.08
C VAL A 397 20.04 39.08 30.18
N VAL A 398 21.13 38.34 29.95
CA VAL A 398 22.24 38.22 30.90
C VAL A 398 22.96 39.55 31.10
N GLU A 399 23.18 40.32 30.04
CA GLU A 399 23.83 41.63 30.09
C GLU A 399 22.95 42.67 30.80
N ALA A 400 21.63 42.68 30.53
CA ALA A 400 20.68 43.52 31.25
C ALA A 400 20.66 43.18 32.75
N ALA A 401 20.66 41.89 33.10
CA ALA A 401 20.74 41.45 34.49
C ALA A 401 22.07 41.84 35.16
N LYS A 402 23.20 41.72 34.45
CA LYS A 402 24.52 42.15 34.94
C LYS A 402 24.57 43.66 35.18
N ASN A 403 24.04 44.46 34.25
CA ASN A 403 24.00 45.91 34.38
C ASN A 403 23.08 46.37 35.53
N GLN A 404 21.95 45.69 35.76
CA GLN A 404 21.13 45.90 36.94
C GLN A 404 21.89 45.59 38.24
N ARG A 405 22.71 44.53 38.24
CA ARG A 405 23.54 44.13 39.40
C ARG A 405 24.73 45.06 39.65
N SER A 406 25.23 45.76 38.63
CA SER A 406 26.38 46.67 38.74
C SER A 406 26.03 48.11 39.10
N ARG A 407 24.74 48.48 39.19
CA ARG A 407 24.35 49.78 39.72
C ARG A 407 24.75 49.86 41.20
N PRO A 408 25.65 50.78 41.60
CA PRO A 408 25.93 50.98 43.02
C PRO A 408 24.65 51.48 43.70
N LEU A 409 24.37 50.96 44.89
CA LEU A 409 23.31 51.46 45.77
C LEU A 409 23.50 52.99 45.93
N PRO A 410 22.44 53.81 45.87
CA PRO A 410 22.57 55.23 46.12
C PRO A 410 23.17 55.42 47.51
N SER A 411 24.25 56.19 47.59
CA SER A 411 24.90 56.56 48.85
C SER A 411 23.86 57.21 49.77
N PHE A 412 23.57 56.57 50.90
CA PHE A 412 22.81 57.19 51.98
C PHE A 412 23.62 58.38 52.50
N ASP A 413 23.11 59.58 52.25
CA ASP A 413 23.67 60.84 52.75
C ASP A 413 23.34 60.94 54.24
N THR A 414 24.32 60.66 55.11
CA THR A 414 24.18 60.69 56.58
C THR A 414 24.23 62.10 57.18
N SER A 415 24.03 63.14 56.38
CA SER A 415 24.14 64.55 56.80
C SER A 415 22.87 65.15 57.42
N LEU A 416 21.82 64.36 57.70
CA LEU A 416 20.57 64.83 58.30
C LEU A 416 20.20 64.07 59.59
N ILE A 417 21.09 64.10 60.59
CA ILE A 417 20.74 63.77 61.98
C ILE A 417 20.87 65.06 62.82
N PRO A 418 19.77 65.65 63.31
CA PRO A 418 19.83 66.82 64.18
C PRO A 418 20.22 66.41 65.61
N GLU A 419 21.34 66.96 66.10
CA GLU A 419 21.74 66.91 67.51
C GLU A 419 20.76 67.70 68.37
N TYR A 420 19.96 67.03 69.19
CA TYR A 420 19.38 67.65 70.39
C TYR A 420 19.30 66.66 71.55
N SER A 421 19.81 67.16 72.68
CA SER A 421 19.61 66.68 74.06
C SER A 421 20.56 65.59 74.58
N ARG A 422 21.73 66.06 75.04
CA ARG A 422 22.32 65.57 76.29
C ARG A 422 21.33 65.87 77.43
N GLY A 423 20.92 64.84 78.17
CA GLY A 423 20.15 65.04 79.38
C GLY A 423 19.85 63.77 80.14
N ILE A 424 20.68 63.52 81.15
CA ILE A 424 20.35 62.91 82.45
C ILE A 424 20.70 61.43 82.63
N GLU A 425 21.37 61.25 83.77
CA GLU A 425 22.16 60.16 84.29
C GLU A 425 21.34 58.99 84.87
N LEU A 426 22.05 57.87 85.03
CA LEU A 426 22.00 56.91 86.15
C LEU A 426 20.62 56.32 86.54
N ILE A 427 20.41 55.04 86.22
CA ILE A 427 20.72 53.86 87.07
C ILE A 427 20.69 52.61 86.20
#